data_AF-A0A538PGW3-F1
#
_entry.id   AF-A0A538PGW3-F1
#
_cell.length_a   1.000
_cell.length_b   1.000
_cell.length_c   1.000
_cell.angle_alpha   90.00
_cell.angle_beta   90.00
_cell.angle_gamma   90.00
#
_symmetry.space_group_name_H-M   'P 1'
#
loop_
_entity.id
_entity.type
_entity.pdbx_description
1 polymer ?
#
loop_
_entity_poly.entity_id
_entity_poly.type
_entity_poly.pdbx_seq_one_letter_code
_entity_poly.pdbx_strand_id
1 'polypeptide(L)'
;MRAIRVAVIAVAAGLLAGSADAQPRRGPAANPPAQRRDQVEQLKKRIRAMRAFRLTEALALDEQTAGRLFPVLSRFDDESDKLLEKRGDIQRRLRRAEALRDPRAIDRLIDEAIANQRGLWDLEDKRLAELRKMLTPGQTAKLLVVLPALERRIQNQLRKALAQRRPGAAVDDTDDDLEPDEAPPPTRPLRSRREGPLAPPSGAPNAPGNTPPCDPSAGPCR
;
A
#
# COMPACT_ATOMS: atom_id res chain seq x y z
N MET A 1 -25.06 45.09 -37.28
CA MET A 1 -24.91 44.78 -38.72
C MET A 1 -23.44 44.55 -39.04
N ARG A 2 -23.10 43.37 -39.58
CA ARG A 2 -21.85 42.93 -40.27
C ARG A 2 -21.69 41.42 -40.01
N ALA A 3 -22.37 40.59 -40.80
CA ALA A 3 -21.93 40.02 -42.08
C ALA A 3 -21.21 38.69 -41.87
N ILE A 4 -22.05 37.64 -41.78
CA ILE A 4 -21.70 36.22 -41.76
C ILE A 4 -21.10 35.88 -43.14
N ARG A 5 -19.86 35.39 -43.17
CA ARG A 5 -19.29 34.76 -44.36
C ARG A 5 -19.25 33.25 -44.14
N VAL A 6 -20.27 32.60 -44.69
CA VAL A 6 -20.31 31.15 -44.88
C VAL A 6 -19.31 30.81 -45.99
N ALA A 7 -18.30 30.02 -45.67
CA ALA A 7 -17.44 29.36 -46.64
C ALA A 7 -17.71 27.85 -46.57
N VAL A 8 -18.58 27.40 -47.47
CA VAL A 8 -18.63 26.02 -47.97
C VAL A 8 -17.37 25.81 -48.79
N ILE A 9 -16.66 24.67 -48.67
CA ILE A 9 -16.03 23.95 -49.79
C ILE A 9 -15.38 22.64 -49.34
N ALA A 10 -15.73 21.61 -50.10
CA ALA A 10 -15.06 20.35 -50.45
C ALA A 10 -14.64 19.37 -49.33
N VAL A 11 -15.51 18.37 -49.15
CA VAL A 11 -15.14 17.00 -48.77
C VAL A 11 -14.40 16.37 -49.95
N ALA A 12 -13.09 16.15 -49.81
CA ALA A 12 -12.31 15.30 -50.71
C ALA A 12 -12.08 13.94 -50.03
N ALA A 13 -12.79 12.94 -50.51
CA ALA A 13 -12.61 11.54 -50.15
C ALA A 13 -11.35 10.99 -50.86
N GLY A 14 -10.21 11.05 -50.18
CA GLY A 14 -8.96 10.42 -50.59
C GLY A 14 -8.75 9.09 -49.85
N LEU A 15 -9.22 7.99 -50.42
CA LEU A 15 -8.79 6.64 -50.09
C LEU A 15 -7.44 6.38 -50.79
N LEU A 16 -6.34 6.65 -50.10
CA LEU A 16 -5.03 6.14 -50.47
C LEU A 16 -4.53 5.24 -49.35
N ALA A 17 -4.34 3.97 -49.70
CA ALA A 17 -3.76 2.93 -48.88
C ALA A 17 -2.37 3.38 -48.40
N GLY A 18 -2.30 3.87 -47.17
CA GLY A 18 -1.05 4.12 -46.48
C GLY A 18 -0.48 2.78 -46.05
N SER A 19 0.63 2.38 -46.66
CA SER A 19 1.52 1.35 -46.13
C SER A 19 1.84 1.73 -44.69
N ALA A 20 1.30 0.97 -43.74
CA ALA A 20 1.66 1.06 -42.35
C ALA A 20 3.08 0.51 -42.19
N ASP A 21 4.07 1.33 -42.56
CA ASP A 21 5.46 1.12 -42.16
C ASP A 21 5.47 1.14 -40.63
N ALA A 22 5.54 -0.06 -40.06
CA ALA A 22 5.81 -0.29 -38.66
C ALA A 22 7.21 0.24 -38.36
N GLN A 23 7.32 1.56 -38.18
CA GLN A 23 8.54 2.16 -37.68
C GLN A 23 8.85 1.47 -36.34
N PRO A 24 10.04 0.87 -36.19
CA PRO A 24 10.43 0.30 -34.91
C PRO A 24 10.40 1.45 -33.92
N ARG A 25 9.44 1.42 -32.99
CA ARG A 25 9.37 2.36 -31.87
C ARG A 25 10.71 2.24 -31.15
N ARG A 26 11.62 3.19 -31.43
CA ARG A 26 12.84 3.39 -30.66
C ARG A 26 12.37 3.77 -29.27
N GLY A 27 12.29 2.77 -28.39
CA GLY A 27 11.96 2.98 -27.00
C GLY A 27 12.91 4.02 -26.42
N PRO A 28 12.43 4.89 -25.51
CA PRO A 28 13.28 5.90 -24.88
C PRO A 28 14.53 5.22 -24.30
N ALA A 29 15.71 5.74 -24.65
CA ALA A 29 16.98 5.21 -24.21
C ALA A 29 16.98 5.10 -22.68
N ALA A 30 17.24 3.90 -22.17
CA ALA A 30 17.25 3.65 -20.73
C ALA A 30 18.34 4.51 -20.06
N ASN A 31 17.95 5.34 -19.09
CA ASN A 31 18.90 6.17 -18.35
C ASN A 31 20.03 5.31 -17.73
N PRO A 32 21.28 5.80 -17.70
CA PRO A 32 22.40 5.14 -17.05
C PRO A 32 22.07 4.76 -15.59
N PRO A 33 22.58 3.63 -15.07
CA PRO A 33 22.29 3.16 -13.71
C PRO A 33 22.69 4.16 -12.62
N ALA A 34 23.77 4.94 -12.82
CA ALA A 34 24.21 5.97 -11.87
C ALA A 34 23.16 7.09 -11.71
N GLN A 35 22.67 7.66 -12.82
CA GLN A 35 21.66 8.72 -12.79
C GLN A 35 20.35 8.27 -12.12
N ARG A 36 19.99 7.00 -12.25
CA ARG A 36 18.79 6.45 -11.57
C ARG A 36 18.96 6.42 -10.05
N ARG A 37 20.16 6.09 -9.55
CA ARG A 37 20.44 6.10 -8.10
C ARG A 37 20.33 7.50 -7.53
N ASP A 38 20.97 8.48 -8.18
CA ASP A 38 20.94 9.87 -7.72
C ASP A 38 19.51 10.43 -7.68
N GLN A 39 18.70 10.12 -8.69
CA GLN A 39 17.30 10.52 -8.73
C GLN A 39 16.46 9.87 -7.61
N VAL A 40 16.70 8.60 -7.30
CA VAL A 40 16.03 7.90 -6.20
C VAL A 40 16.42 8.53 -4.86
N GLU A 41 17.69 8.84 -4.66
CA GLU A 41 18.18 9.48 -3.43
C GLU A 41 17.62 10.90 -3.26
N GLN A 42 17.54 11.69 -4.33
CA GLN A 42 16.88 13.00 -4.31
C GLN A 42 15.38 12.88 -3.98
N LEU A 43 14.70 11.88 -4.54
CA LEU A 43 13.29 11.62 -4.26
C LEU A 43 13.08 11.23 -2.80
N LYS A 44 13.93 10.35 -2.24
CA LYS A 44 13.91 9.98 -0.81
C LYS A 44 14.08 11.22 0.07
N LYS A 45 15.08 12.07 -0.21
CA LYS A 45 15.31 13.32 0.55
C LYS A 45 14.07 14.23 0.54
N ARG A 46 13.44 14.40 -0.63
CA ARG A 46 12.20 15.18 -0.76
C ARG A 46 11.05 14.59 0.05
N ILE A 47 10.88 13.27 0.02
CA ILE A 47 9.86 12.56 0.81
C ILE A 47 10.11 12.74 2.31
N ARG A 48 11.35 12.57 2.78
CA ARG A 48 11.73 12.75 4.18
C ARG A 48 11.41 14.18 4.65
N ALA A 49 11.76 15.18 3.86
CA ALA A 49 11.46 16.59 4.15
C ALA A 49 9.95 16.88 4.19
N MET A 50 9.18 16.34 3.23
CA MET A 50 7.73 16.51 3.20
C MET A 50 7.03 15.82 4.38
N ARG A 51 7.47 14.61 4.75
CA ARG A 51 6.95 13.90 5.92
C ARG A 51 7.21 14.67 7.21
N ALA A 52 8.45 15.14 7.37
CA ALA A 52 8.86 16.00 8.47
C ALA A 52 7.94 17.23 8.61
N PHE A 53 7.76 17.97 7.51
CA PHE A 53 6.87 19.14 7.46
C PHE A 53 5.44 18.79 7.85
N ARG A 54 4.86 17.74 7.26
CA ARG A 54 3.48 17.31 7.55
C ARG A 54 3.28 16.85 8.98
N LEU A 55 4.26 16.19 9.59
CA LEU A 55 4.20 15.80 10.98
C LEU A 55 4.28 17.01 11.92
N THR A 56 5.14 17.98 11.62
CA THR A 56 5.22 19.23 12.38
C THR A 56 3.88 19.99 12.37
N GLU A 57 3.26 20.13 11.19
CA GLU A 57 1.92 20.74 11.06
C GLU A 57 0.86 19.94 11.82
N ALA A 58 0.80 18.62 11.60
CA ALA A 58 -0.23 17.78 12.17
C ALA A 58 -0.13 17.72 13.71
N LEU A 59 1.07 17.72 14.27
CA LEU A 59 1.27 17.64 15.72
C LEU A 59 1.38 19.01 16.41
N ALA A 60 1.31 20.10 15.63
CA ALA A 60 1.51 21.47 16.11
C ALA A 60 2.77 21.59 16.98
N LEU A 61 3.90 21.10 16.46
CA LEU A 61 5.17 21.12 17.18
C LEU A 61 5.77 22.53 17.18
N ASP A 62 6.37 22.91 18.30
CA ASP A 62 7.24 24.06 18.36
C ASP A 62 8.54 23.83 17.57
N GLU A 63 9.23 24.91 17.21
CA GLU A 63 10.46 24.87 16.41
C GLU A 63 11.57 24.04 17.07
N GLN A 64 11.68 24.08 18.40
CA GLN A 64 12.70 23.35 19.14
C GLN A 64 12.43 21.84 19.13
N THR A 65 11.17 21.42 19.28
CA THR A 65 10.77 20.02 19.22
C THR A 65 10.83 19.49 17.78
N ALA A 66 10.40 20.29 16.78
CA ALA A 66 10.53 19.94 15.37
C ALA A 66 11.99 19.73 14.95
N GLY A 67 12.90 20.60 15.41
CA GLY A 67 14.34 20.46 15.14
C GLY A 67 14.95 19.17 15.70
N ARG A 68 14.44 18.68 16.85
CA ARG A 68 14.86 17.40 17.46
C ARG A 68 14.19 16.17 16.84
N LEU A 69 13.00 16.34 16.28
CA LEU A 69 12.24 15.26 15.66
C LEU A 69 12.95 14.71 14.40
N PHE A 70 13.49 15.58 13.54
CA PHE A 70 13.98 15.17 12.23
C PHE A 70 15.19 14.23 12.28
N PRO A 71 16.23 14.47 13.10
CA PRO A 71 17.34 13.52 13.23
C PRO A 71 16.89 12.14 13.70
N VAL A 72 15.91 12.08 14.61
CA VAL A 72 15.35 10.81 15.10
C VAL A 72 14.62 10.08 13.98
N LEU A 73 13.73 10.77 13.26
CA LEU A 73 13.03 10.18 12.12
C LEU A 73 13.98 9.71 11.01
N SER A 74 15.03 10.48 10.69
CA SER A 74 16.00 10.10 9.67
C SER A 74 16.77 8.83 10.04
N ARG A 75 17.18 8.69 11.31
CA ARG A 75 17.86 7.47 11.79
C ARG A 75 16.99 6.24 11.58
N PHE A 76 15.71 6.31 11.98
CA PHE A 76 14.78 5.21 11.82
C PHE A 76 14.42 4.92 10.35
N ASP A 77 14.44 5.93 9.47
CA ASP A 77 14.31 5.71 8.02
C ASP A 77 15.47 4.91 7.46
N ASP A 78 16.69 5.26 7.83
CA ASP A 78 17.88 4.58 7.32
C ASP A 78 17.94 3.12 7.80
N GLU A 79 17.47 2.85 9.02
CA GLU A 79 17.29 1.47 9.53
C GLU A 79 16.16 0.73 8.82
N SER A 80 15.04 1.41 8.56
CA SER A 80 13.90 0.83 7.82
C SER A 80 14.29 0.49 6.39
N ASP A 81 15.01 1.38 5.70
CA ASP A 81 15.48 1.20 4.32
C ASP A 81 16.32 -0.09 4.20
N LYS A 82 17.22 -0.36 5.16
CA LYS A 82 18.02 -1.60 5.20
C LYS A 82 17.16 -2.84 5.35
N LEU A 83 16.16 -2.81 6.24
CA LEU A 83 15.25 -3.92 6.44
C LEU A 83 14.37 -4.17 5.21
N LEU A 84 13.91 -3.12 4.54
CA LEU A 84 13.12 -3.21 3.32
C LEU A 84 13.94 -3.72 2.12
N GLU A 85 15.21 -3.32 1.99
CA GLU A 85 16.13 -3.88 1.00
C GLU A 85 16.30 -5.39 1.22
N LYS A 86 16.62 -5.79 2.46
CA LYS A 86 16.72 -7.22 2.84
C LYS A 86 15.43 -7.98 2.56
N ARG A 87 14.27 -7.39 2.85
CA ARG A 87 12.95 -7.98 2.54
C ARG A 87 12.80 -8.24 1.04
N GLY A 88 13.14 -7.25 0.21
CA GLY A 88 13.10 -7.38 -1.25
C GLY A 88 14.02 -8.50 -1.76
N ASP A 89 15.18 -8.67 -1.14
CA ASP A 89 16.15 -9.72 -1.49
C ASP A 89 15.64 -11.12 -1.12
N ILE A 90 15.11 -11.27 0.10
CA ILE A 90 14.49 -12.52 0.57
C ILE A 90 13.33 -12.90 -0.34
N GLN A 91 12.45 -11.97 -0.68
CA GLN A 91 11.33 -12.24 -1.59
C GLN A 91 11.80 -12.67 -2.99
N ARG A 92 12.85 -12.06 -3.53
CA ARG A 92 13.43 -12.49 -4.82
C ARG A 92 14.03 -13.91 -4.73
N ARG A 93 14.66 -14.27 -3.60
CA ARG A 93 15.19 -15.61 -3.36
C ARG A 93 14.07 -16.63 -3.20
N LEU A 94 13.04 -16.35 -2.42
CA LEU A 94 11.85 -17.21 -2.24
C LEU A 94 11.17 -17.52 -3.58
N ARG A 95 10.91 -16.50 -4.42
CA ARG A 95 10.34 -16.70 -5.77
C ARG A 95 11.18 -17.59 -6.68
N ARG A 96 12.49 -17.67 -6.44
CA ARG A 96 13.41 -18.56 -7.20
C ARG A 96 13.63 -19.91 -6.51
N ALA A 97 13.25 -20.03 -5.23
CA ALA A 97 13.55 -21.21 -4.43
C ALA A 97 12.73 -22.43 -4.85
N GLU A 98 11.54 -22.23 -5.43
CA GLU A 98 10.75 -23.30 -6.05
C GLU A 98 11.55 -24.08 -7.12
N ALA A 99 12.45 -23.40 -7.84
CA ALA A 99 13.31 -24.03 -8.84
C ALA A 99 14.47 -24.85 -8.21
N LEU A 100 14.87 -24.54 -6.98
CA LEU A 100 15.99 -25.21 -6.30
C LEU A 100 15.62 -26.59 -5.76
N ARG A 101 14.33 -26.86 -5.51
CA ARG A 101 13.81 -28.13 -4.94
C ARG A 101 14.55 -28.62 -3.68
N ASP A 102 15.13 -27.70 -2.91
CA ASP A 102 15.79 -27.98 -1.62
C ASP A 102 14.91 -27.45 -0.47
N PRO A 103 14.17 -28.33 0.23
CA PRO A 103 13.29 -27.93 1.33
C PRO A 103 14.03 -27.18 2.45
N ARG A 104 15.26 -27.59 2.78
CA ARG A 104 16.01 -26.97 3.87
C ARG A 104 16.43 -25.55 3.53
N ALA A 105 16.74 -25.28 2.27
CA ALA A 105 17.04 -23.93 1.80
C ALA A 105 15.80 -23.04 1.83
N ILE A 106 14.61 -23.59 1.49
CA ILE A 106 13.34 -22.88 1.57
C ILE A 106 13.01 -22.54 3.04
N ASP A 107 13.12 -23.50 3.96
CA ASP A 107 12.86 -23.28 5.39
C ASP A 107 13.71 -22.14 5.96
N ARG A 108 15.01 -22.10 5.63
CA ARG A 108 15.90 -21.00 6.04
C ARG A 108 15.46 -19.64 5.50
N LEU A 109 14.97 -19.58 4.26
CA LEU A 109 14.46 -18.34 3.68
C LEU A 109 13.17 -17.87 4.36
N ILE A 110 12.32 -18.81 4.77
CA ILE A 110 11.10 -18.51 5.55
C ILE A 110 11.49 -17.94 6.91
N ASP A 111 12.44 -18.57 7.62
CA ASP A 111 12.94 -18.07 8.89
C ASP A 111 13.57 -16.68 8.75
N GLU A 112 14.37 -16.46 7.70
CA GLU A 112 14.93 -15.14 7.37
C GLU A 112 13.83 -14.09 7.14
N ALA A 113 12.73 -14.46 6.46
CA ALA A 113 11.60 -13.58 6.20
C ALA A 113 10.86 -13.22 7.50
N ILE A 114 10.61 -14.21 8.37
CA ILE A 114 9.96 -14.00 9.67
C ILE A 114 10.83 -13.10 10.56
N ALA A 115 12.14 -13.37 10.62
CA ALA A 115 13.08 -12.55 11.40
C ALA A 115 13.16 -11.10 10.88
N ASN A 116 13.14 -10.90 9.56
CA ASN A 116 13.10 -9.57 8.97
C ASN A 116 11.80 -8.83 9.29
N GLN A 117 10.66 -9.51 9.26
CA GLN A 117 9.36 -8.92 9.63
C GLN A 117 9.31 -8.52 11.11
N ARG A 118 9.81 -9.37 12.02
CA ARG A 118 9.95 -9.03 13.44
C ARG A 118 10.85 -7.81 13.63
N GLY A 119 11.97 -7.76 12.90
CA GLY A 119 12.88 -6.61 12.92
C GLY A 119 12.21 -5.29 12.53
N LEU A 120 11.24 -5.30 11.60
CA LEU A 120 10.45 -4.11 11.25
C LEU A 120 9.54 -3.68 12.41
N TRP A 121 8.84 -4.62 13.05
CA TRP A 121 8.00 -4.32 14.22
C TRP A 121 8.80 -3.79 15.40
N ASP A 122 9.93 -4.44 15.72
CA ASP A 122 10.84 -3.99 16.78
C ASP A 122 11.36 -2.57 16.50
N LEU A 123 11.60 -2.24 15.23
CA LEU A 123 12.05 -0.93 14.82
C LEU A 123 10.94 0.13 14.98
N GLU A 124 9.70 -0.22 14.67
CA GLU A 124 8.53 0.64 14.87
C GLU A 124 8.30 0.93 16.36
N ASP A 125 8.39 -0.08 17.22
CA ASP A 125 8.27 0.07 18.66
C ASP A 125 9.37 0.98 19.24
N LYS A 126 10.63 0.77 18.83
CA LYS A 126 11.76 1.64 19.20
C LYS A 126 11.55 3.07 18.72
N ARG A 127 11.07 3.25 17.48
CA ARG A 127 10.74 4.56 16.92
C ARG A 127 9.70 5.26 17.79
N LEU A 128 8.61 4.59 18.11
CA LEU A 128 7.55 5.16 18.95
C LEU A 128 8.06 5.49 20.37
N ALA A 129 8.85 4.60 20.97
CA ALA A 129 9.44 4.81 22.30
C ALA A 129 10.35 6.04 22.34
N GLU A 130 11.17 6.27 21.32
CA GLU A 130 12.00 7.47 21.21
C GLU A 130 11.18 8.74 20.99
N LEU A 131 10.15 8.69 20.13
CA LEU A 131 9.26 9.83 19.89
C LEU A 131 8.47 10.23 21.14
N ARG A 132 8.06 9.26 21.97
CA ARG A 132 7.37 9.51 23.24
C ARG A 132 8.20 10.29 24.26
N LYS A 133 9.54 10.29 24.15
CA LYS A 133 10.41 11.07 25.05
C LYS A 133 10.36 12.58 24.76
N MET A 134 9.96 12.98 23.56
CA MET A 134 9.92 14.37 23.12
C MET A 134 8.50 14.90 22.85
N LEU A 135 7.53 14.00 22.66
CA LEU A 135 6.14 14.36 22.41
C LEU A 135 5.30 14.26 23.68
N THR A 136 4.31 15.14 23.82
CA THR A 136 3.28 14.99 24.85
C THR A 136 2.43 13.73 24.59
N PRO A 137 1.72 13.19 25.60
CA PRO A 137 0.79 12.07 25.40
C PRO A 137 -0.27 12.35 24.33
N GLY A 138 -0.82 13.58 24.29
CA GLY A 138 -1.80 13.99 23.28
C GLY A 138 -1.22 14.01 21.86
N GLN A 139 0.01 14.53 21.70
CA GLN A 139 0.71 14.49 20.42
C GLN A 139 1.07 13.05 20.00
N THR A 140 1.45 12.20 20.94
CA THR A 140 1.72 10.78 20.68
C THR A 140 0.46 10.06 20.18
N ALA A 141 -0.68 10.27 20.82
CA ALA A 141 -1.96 9.71 20.38
C ALA A 141 -2.31 10.18 18.97
N LYS A 142 -2.13 11.48 18.69
CA LYS A 142 -2.35 12.04 17.36
C LYS A 142 -1.39 11.46 16.31
N LEU A 143 -0.12 11.24 16.68
CA LEU A 143 0.87 10.61 15.81
C LEU A 143 0.43 9.20 15.40
N LEU A 144 -0.06 8.38 16.35
CA LEU A 144 -0.52 7.02 16.06
C LEU A 144 -1.67 6.97 15.05
N VAL A 145 -2.51 8.01 15.01
CA VAL A 145 -3.61 8.12 14.05
C VAL A 145 -3.13 8.67 12.71
N VAL A 146 -2.31 9.72 12.73
CA VAL A 146 -1.92 10.46 11.51
C VAL A 146 -0.82 9.74 10.72
N LEU A 147 0.14 9.11 11.41
CA LEU A 147 1.33 8.55 10.77
C LEU A 147 1.00 7.46 9.75
N PRO A 148 0.14 6.45 10.02
CA PRO A 148 -0.18 5.42 9.04
C PRO A 148 -0.81 6.00 7.76
N ALA A 149 -1.75 6.95 7.91
CA ALA A 149 -2.40 7.60 6.77
C ALA A 149 -1.41 8.44 5.94
N LEU A 150 -0.49 9.16 6.62
CA LEU A 150 0.57 9.91 5.96
C LEU A 150 1.53 9.00 5.20
N GLU A 151 1.96 7.89 5.82
CA GLU A 151 2.87 6.91 5.20
C GLU A 151 2.23 6.26 3.97
N ARG A 152 0.96 5.83 4.03
CA ARG A 152 0.22 5.32 2.86
C ARG A 152 0.18 6.35 1.73
N ARG A 153 -0.16 7.60 2.03
CA ARG A 153 -0.20 8.68 1.03
C ARG A 153 1.17 8.88 0.36
N ILE A 154 2.24 8.87 1.13
CA ILE A 154 3.62 8.98 0.63
C ILE A 154 3.95 7.80 -0.29
N GLN A 155 3.65 6.57 0.15
CA GLN A 155 3.90 5.35 -0.63
C GLN A 155 3.13 5.37 -1.95
N ASN A 156 1.87 5.80 -1.94
CA ASN A 156 1.05 5.92 -3.14
C ASN A 156 1.62 6.97 -4.11
N GLN A 157 2.08 8.11 -3.61
CA GLN A 157 2.75 9.13 -4.42
C GLN A 157 4.06 8.61 -5.02
N LEU A 158 4.86 7.87 -4.24
CA LEU A 158 6.09 7.25 -4.72
C LEU A 158 5.82 6.20 -5.81
N ARG A 159 4.83 5.32 -5.58
CA ARG A 159 4.42 4.31 -6.57
C ARG A 159 4.00 4.96 -7.88
N LYS A 160 3.16 6.01 -7.83
CA LYS A 160 2.73 6.78 -9.01
C LYS A 160 3.90 7.43 -9.73
N ALA A 161 4.82 8.07 -9.01
CA ALA A 161 6.00 8.71 -9.58
C ALA A 161 6.95 7.71 -10.25
N LEU A 162 7.08 6.51 -9.69
CA LEU A 162 7.91 5.43 -10.28
C LEU A 162 7.22 4.77 -11.49
N ALA A 163 5.90 4.61 -11.46
CA ALA A 163 5.11 4.05 -12.56
C ALA A 163 5.15 4.96 -13.81
N GLN A 164 4.94 6.27 -13.65
CA GLN A 164 5.00 7.24 -14.74
C GLN A 164 6.38 7.30 -15.44
N ARG A 165 7.44 6.84 -14.76
CA ARG A 165 8.80 6.78 -15.31
C ARG A 165 9.10 5.51 -16.12
N ARG A 166 8.20 4.54 -16.16
CA ARG A 166 8.31 3.34 -17.01
C ARG A 166 7.36 3.47 -18.22
N PRO A 167 7.74 4.22 -19.26
CA PRO A 167 6.95 4.27 -20.49
C PRO A 167 6.95 2.87 -21.13
N GLY A 168 5.78 2.20 -21.13
CA GLY A 168 5.59 0.88 -21.73
C GLY A 168 5.33 -0.27 -20.74
N ALA A 169 5.38 -0.04 -19.42
CA ALA A 169 4.71 -0.94 -18.50
C ALA A 169 3.22 -0.62 -18.59
N ALA A 170 2.44 -1.45 -19.28
CA ALA A 170 1.00 -1.44 -19.11
C ALA A 170 0.75 -1.56 -17.61
N VAL A 171 0.24 -0.49 -17.01
CA VAL A 171 -0.30 -0.55 -15.66
C VAL A 171 -1.46 -1.52 -15.83
N ASP A 172 -1.26 -2.76 -15.39
CA ASP A 172 -2.36 -3.66 -15.17
C ASP A 172 -3.16 -2.97 -14.06
N ASP A 173 -4.17 -2.18 -14.44
CA ASP A 173 -5.06 -1.43 -13.54
C ASP A 173 -5.99 -2.39 -12.75
N THR A 174 -5.70 -3.68 -12.82
CA THR A 174 -6.40 -4.78 -12.14
C THR A 174 -5.64 -5.16 -10.87
N ASP A 175 -6.31 -5.01 -9.71
CA ASP A 175 -5.96 -5.57 -8.39
C ASP A 175 -4.66 -5.03 -7.75
N ASP A 176 -4.69 -4.14 -6.74
CA ASP A 176 -4.94 -4.51 -5.33
C ASP A 176 -5.14 -3.25 -4.43
N ASP A 177 -5.40 -2.08 -5.02
CA ASP A 177 -5.45 -0.79 -4.29
C ASP A 177 -6.86 -0.38 -3.81
N LEU A 178 -7.85 -1.28 -3.83
CA LEU A 178 -9.06 -1.09 -3.03
C LEU A 178 -8.64 -1.24 -1.57
N GLU A 179 -8.66 -0.16 -0.78
CA GLU A 179 -8.47 -0.27 0.67
C GLU A 179 -9.45 -1.35 1.18
N PRO A 180 -9.07 -2.24 2.13
CA PRO A 180 -10.02 -3.19 2.71
C PRO A 180 -11.31 -2.54 3.22
N ASP A 181 -11.24 -1.24 3.57
CA ASP A 181 -12.35 -0.41 4.04
C ASP A 181 -13.05 0.39 2.91
N GLU A 182 -12.46 0.54 1.72
CA GLU A 182 -13.06 1.17 0.53
C GLU A 182 -13.50 0.16 -0.54
N ALA A 183 -13.09 -1.11 -0.40
CA ALA A 183 -13.69 -2.20 -1.15
C ALA A 183 -15.20 -2.14 -0.90
N PRO A 184 -16.04 -1.96 -1.93
CA PRO A 184 -17.47 -2.09 -1.74
C PRO A 184 -17.68 -3.42 -1.02
N PRO A 185 -18.44 -3.46 0.09
CA PRO A 185 -18.61 -4.67 0.87
C PRO A 185 -18.91 -5.78 -0.12
N PRO A 186 -18.19 -6.93 -0.04
CA PRO A 186 -18.26 -7.97 -1.06
C PRO A 186 -19.74 -8.13 -1.34
N THR A 187 -20.13 -7.90 -2.61
CA THR A 187 -21.53 -7.93 -3.00
C THR A 187 -22.02 -9.26 -2.49
N ARG A 188 -22.77 -9.23 -1.37
CA ARG A 188 -23.29 -10.45 -0.77
C ARG A 188 -23.95 -11.11 -1.96
N PRO A 189 -23.48 -12.30 -2.41
CA PRO A 189 -24.06 -12.92 -3.58
C PRO A 189 -25.54 -12.85 -3.30
N LEU A 190 -26.26 -12.06 -4.12
CA LEU A 190 -27.70 -11.88 -3.98
C LEU A 190 -28.14 -13.30 -3.80
N ARG A 191 -28.56 -13.67 -2.57
CA ARG A 191 -29.05 -15.01 -2.30
C ARG A 191 -30.12 -15.10 -3.34
N SER A 192 -29.85 -15.84 -4.41
CA SER A 192 -30.81 -16.02 -5.46
C SER A 192 -31.97 -16.51 -4.65
N ARG A 193 -33.01 -15.68 -4.61
CA ARG A 193 -34.22 -15.97 -3.88
C ARG A 193 -34.75 -17.13 -4.68
N ARG A 194 -34.26 -18.32 -4.33
CA ARG A 194 -34.72 -19.58 -4.83
C ARG A 194 -36.11 -19.57 -4.24
N GLU A 195 -37.06 -19.13 -5.05
CA GLU A 195 -38.48 -19.33 -4.86
C GLU A 195 -38.67 -20.84 -4.87
N GLY A 196 -38.21 -21.48 -3.80
CA GLY A 196 -38.63 -22.81 -3.43
C GLY A 196 -40.07 -22.68 -2.95
N PRO A 197 -40.93 -23.63 -3.30
CA PRO A 197 -42.31 -23.63 -2.84
C PRO A 197 -42.33 -23.54 -1.31
N LEU A 198 -43.18 -22.65 -0.79
CA LEU A 198 -43.43 -22.51 0.64
C LEU A 198 -43.69 -23.89 1.26
N ALA A 199 -42.72 -24.39 2.02
CA ALA A 199 -42.99 -25.47 2.96
C ALA A 199 -43.82 -24.89 4.12
N PRO A 200 -44.86 -25.60 4.58
CA PRO A 200 -45.68 -25.14 5.70
C PRO A 200 -44.87 -25.07 7.00
N PRO A 201 -45.26 -24.19 7.94
CA PRO A 201 -44.59 -24.05 9.23
C PRO A 201 -44.91 -25.27 10.09
N SER A 202 -44.09 -26.32 9.98
CA SER A 202 -44.06 -27.40 10.97
C SER A 202 -43.28 -26.91 12.18
N GLY A 203 -44.02 -26.47 13.20
CA GLY A 203 -43.50 -26.27 14.54
C GLY A 203 -42.87 -27.56 15.06
N ALA A 204 -41.64 -27.46 15.55
CA ALA A 204 -41.03 -28.46 16.41
C ALA A 204 -40.56 -27.76 17.69
N PRO A 205 -41.03 -28.19 18.87
CA PRO A 205 -40.66 -27.61 20.14
C PRO A 205 -39.27 -28.08 20.59
N ASN A 206 -38.53 -27.16 21.21
CA ASN A 206 -37.52 -27.35 22.27
C ASN A 206 -36.82 -28.72 22.31
N ALA A 207 -35.61 -28.77 21.74
CA ALA A 207 -34.63 -29.79 22.13
C ALA A 207 -34.07 -29.45 23.52
N PRO A 208 -34.23 -30.31 24.54
CA PRO A 208 -33.56 -30.14 25.82
C PRO A 208 -32.08 -30.54 25.66
N GLY A 209 -31.16 -29.59 25.87
CA GLY A 209 -29.73 -29.91 25.84
C GLY A 209 -28.76 -28.75 25.73
N ASN A 210 -29.23 -27.52 25.52
CA ASN A 210 -28.34 -26.35 25.43
C ASN A 210 -28.27 -25.61 26.76
N THR A 211 -27.69 -26.24 27.79
CA THR A 211 -27.24 -25.50 28.98
C THR A 211 -25.94 -24.77 28.63
N PRO A 212 -25.86 -23.45 28.81
CA PRO A 212 -24.62 -22.72 28.60
C PRO A 212 -23.53 -23.24 29.54
N PRO A 213 -22.25 -23.26 29.12
CA PRO A 213 -21.15 -23.68 29.97
C PRO A 213 -21.07 -22.78 31.21
N CYS A 214 -20.93 -23.40 32.38
CA CYS A 214 -20.83 -22.68 33.65
C CYS A 214 -19.64 -21.72 33.62
N ASP A 215 -19.91 -20.44 33.90
CA ASP A 215 -18.88 -19.42 34.10
C ASP A 215 -18.22 -19.63 35.47
N PRO A 216 -16.92 -19.98 35.54
CA PRO A 216 -16.23 -20.22 36.80
C PRO A 216 -16.10 -18.96 37.69
N SER A 217 -16.45 -17.78 37.18
CA SER A 217 -16.43 -16.52 37.93
C SER A 217 -17.64 -16.33 38.86
N ALA A 218 -18.72 -17.10 38.66
CA ALA A 218 -20.02 -16.83 39.26
C ALA A 218 -20.32 -17.60 40.57
N GLY A 219 -19.34 -18.34 41.11
CA GLY A 219 -19.50 -19.11 42.36
C GLY A 219 -19.99 -20.54 42.16
N PRO A 220 -20.16 -21.32 43.26
CA PRO A 220 -20.38 -22.76 43.19
C PRO A 220 -21.76 -23.10 42.61
N CYS A 221 -21.77 -23.91 41.54
CA CYS A 221 -22.98 -24.49 40.97
C CYS A 221 -23.62 -25.44 42.01
N ARG A 222 -24.90 -25.21 42.35
CA ARG A 222 -25.70 -26.11 43.19
C ARG A 222 -26.52 -27.07 42.34
#